data_AF-A0A7Y3UMY4-F1
#
_entry.id   AF-A0A7Y3UMY4-F1
#
_cell.length_a   1.000
_cell.length_b   1.000
_cell.length_c   1.000
_cell.angle_alpha   90.00
_cell.angle_beta   90.00
_cell.angle_gamma   90.00
#
_symmetry.space_group_name_H-M   'P 1'
#
loop_
_entity.id
_entity.type
_entity.pdbx_description
1 polymer ?
#
loop_
_entity_poly.entity_id
_entity_poly.type
_entity_poly.pdbx_seq_one_letter_code
_entity_poly.pdbx_strand_id
1 'polypeptide(L)'
;MGKHIIHINLLYFTFFSLLWFGVLDANQLRPTAPDTLDNKYLQGNRDERGRQCSKEVASSLGEACAFCHNDEVTLFTENGEKSKKMMTAAVAIGAKCSYCHEGKKRFTEKKEIADKMFELSEMMGVECDYCHAGNTLLTSSGKTAKTAMIVQEWGENSTKKCLKCHVEKKQFELNFHGWEVLNTQKGLLGL
;
A
#
# COMPACT_ATOMS: atom_id res chain seq x y z
N MET A 1 55.96 -20.55 -60.73
CA MET A 1 56.30 -21.98 -60.89
C MET A 1 56.61 -22.55 -59.51
N GLY A 2 56.02 -23.69 -59.15
CA GLY A 2 56.31 -24.42 -57.91
C GLY A 2 55.12 -24.56 -56.96
N LYS A 3 54.38 -25.66 -57.11
CA LYS A 3 53.27 -26.14 -56.26
C LYS A 3 53.79 -27.07 -55.15
N HIS A 4 53.17 -26.97 -53.97
CA HIS A 4 52.89 -27.98 -52.90
C HIS A 4 54.03 -28.88 -52.38
N ILE A 5 54.13 -29.13 -51.06
CA ILE A 5 53.42 -30.18 -50.27
C ILE A 5 53.59 -29.80 -48.76
N ILE A 6 52.54 -29.47 -47.99
CA ILE A 6 51.62 -30.30 -47.14
C ILE A 6 52.30 -31.07 -45.99
N HIS A 7 51.92 -30.71 -44.75
CA HIS A 7 51.62 -31.67 -43.65
C HIS A 7 50.57 -31.07 -42.70
N ILE A 8 49.30 -31.51 -42.81
CA ILE A 8 48.50 -32.31 -41.84
C ILE A 8 48.04 -31.50 -40.60
N ASN A 9 46.81 -30.95 -40.62
CA ASN A 9 45.50 -31.49 -40.18
C ASN A 9 45.26 -31.27 -38.66
N LEU A 10 44.38 -30.36 -38.26
CA LEU A 10 42.91 -30.49 -38.13
C LEU A 10 42.52 -31.28 -36.88
N LEU A 11 41.87 -30.60 -35.92
CA LEU A 11 40.74 -31.12 -35.13
C LEU A 11 40.20 -30.02 -34.19
N TYR A 12 39.33 -29.20 -34.78
CA TYR A 12 38.11 -28.71 -34.15
C TYR A 12 37.32 -29.93 -33.64
N PHE A 13 36.80 -29.97 -32.42
CA PHE A 13 35.50 -30.58 -32.05
C PHE A 13 35.26 -30.51 -30.52
N THR A 14 34.21 -29.77 -30.16
CA THR A 14 33.22 -30.03 -29.09
C THR A 14 33.71 -30.39 -27.68
N PHE A 15 33.44 -29.48 -26.74
CA PHE A 15 33.08 -29.87 -25.37
C PHE A 15 31.81 -29.11 -24.94
N PHE A 16 30.69 -29.52 -25.54
CA PHE A 16 29.37 -29.27 -25.01
C PHE A 16 28.92 -30.56 -24.30
N SER A 17 28.34 -30.37 -23.12
CA SER A 17 27.54 -31.32 -22.34
C SER A 17 28.22 -32.20 -21.28
N LEU A 18 27.98 -31.75 -20.04
CA LEU A 18 27.42 -32.53 -18.93
C LEU A 18 28.34 -33.58 -18.29
N LEU A 19 28.76 -33.31 -17.04
CA LEU A 19 28.23 -33.97 -15.85
C LEU A 19 28.97 -33.41 -14.61
N TRP A 20 28.33 -32.56 -13.81
CA TRP A 20 27.56 -32.95 -12.61
C TRP A 20 28.49 -33.37 -11.46
N PHE A 21 28.82 -32.43 -10.58
CA PHE A 21 28.57 -32.54 -9.14
C PHE A 21 28.68 -31.15 -8.52
N GLY A 22 27.67 -30.83 -7.72
CA GLY A 22 27.32 -29.48 -7.33
C GLY A 22 28.36 -28.80 -6.43
N VAL A 23 28.53 -27.52 -6.67
CA VAL A 23 28.88 -26.56 -5.62
C VAL A 23 27.81 -25.48 -5.71
N LEU A 24 27.10 -25.34 -4.58
CA LEU A 24 25.88 -24.58 -4.43
C LEU A 24 26.00 -23.16 -5.00
N ASP A 25 24.97 -22.83 -5.78
CA ASP A 25 24.48 -21.48 -5.99
C ASP A 25 24.19 -20.84 -4.61
N ALA A 26 25.15 -20.11 -4.07
CA ALA A 26 25.01 -19.33 -2.84
C ALA A 26 24.40 -17.94 -3.14
N ASN A 27 23.52 -17.86 -4.14
CA ASN A 27 22.75 -16.66 -4.44
C ASN A 27 21.23 -16.84 -4.16
N GLN A 28 20.89 -17.76 -3.26
CA GLN A 28 19.61 -17.73 -2.53
C GLN A 28 19.86 -17.45 -1.04
N LEU A 29 19.02 -16.55 -0.51
CA LEU A 29 18.95 -16.05 0.86
C LEU A 29 20.02 -15.02 1.26
N ARG A 30 19.94 -13.83 0.66
CA ARG A 30 20.00 -12.64 1.51
C ARG A 30 18.63 -12.49 2.18
N PRO A 31 18.53 -12.51 3.51
CA PRO A 31 17.39 -11.94 4.19
C PRO A 31 17.31 -10.48 3.75
N THR A 32 16.26 -10.11 3.01
CA THR A 32 15.89 -8.71 2.89
C THR A 32 15.79 -8.17 4.31
N ALA A 33 16.60 -7.15 4.60
CA ALA A 33 16.76 -6.57 5.93
C ALA A 33 15.40 -6.37 6.62
N PRO A 34 15.29 -6.64 7.93
CA PRO A 34 14.03 -6.48 8.64
C PRO A 34 13.68 -4.99 8.73
N ASP A 35 12.57 -4.64 8.09
CA ASP A 35 11.65 -3.56 8.48
C ASP A 35 12.31 -2.21 8.80
N THR A 36 12.84 -1.55 7.77
CA THR A 36 12.92 -0.07 7.75
C THR A 36 11.69 0.54 7.10
N LEU A 37 10.52 -0.12 7.19
CA LEU A 37 9.29 0.63 7.01
C LEU A 37 9.18 1.51 8.25
N ASP A 38 9.15 2.82 8.01
CA ASP A 38 9.04 3.90 8.97
C ASP A 38 7.66 3.79 9.66
N ASN A 39 7.46 2.72 10.44
CA ASN A 39 6.21 2.38 11.08
C ASN A 39 6.06 3.30 12.28
N LYS A 40 5.64 4.53 12.01
CA LYS A 40 5.35 5.55 13.04
C LYS A 40 4.24 5.11 14.00
N TYR A 41 3.50 4.02 13.70
CA TYR A 41 2.46 3.48 14.56
C TYR A 41 3.04 2.79 15.80
N LEU A 42 4.05 1.92 15.62
CA LEU A 42 4.73 1.21 16.71
C LEU A 42 6.07 1.89 16.99
N GLN A 43 6.28 2.36 18.21
CA GLN A 43 7.42 3.22 18.54
C GLN A 43 8.45 2.49 19.40
N GLY A 44 9.72 2.88 19.27
CA GLY A 44 10.82 2.38 20.09
C GLY A 44 11.62 1.24 19.45
N ASN A 45 12.35 0.50 20.30
CA ASN A 45 13.19 -0.62 19.87
C ASN A 45 12.35 -1.86 19.48
N ARG A 46 13.01 -2.91 18.99
CA ARG A 46 12.34 -4.14 18.51
C ARG A 46 11.42 -4.76 19.57
N ASP A 47 11.89 -4.90 20.80
CA ASP A 47 11.12 -5.54 21.87
C ASP A 47 9.91 -4.69 22.26
N GLU A 48 10.09 -3.38 22.32
CA GLU A 48 9.02 -2.43 22.63
C GLU A 48 7.93 -2.43 21.55
N ARG A 49 8.34 -2.42 20.27
CA ARG A 49 7.41 -2.59 19.14
C ARG A 49 6.70 -3.94 19.18
N GLY A 50 7.39 -5.01 19.57
CA GLY A 50 6.80 -6.34 19.74
C GLY A 50 5.71 -6.37 20.82
N ARG A 51 5.96 -5.73 21.97
CA ARG A 51 4.96 -5.59 23.05
C ARG A 51 3.75 -4.79 22.60
N GLN A 52 3.97 -3.66 21.94
CA GLN A 52 2.88 -2.83 21.39
C GLN A 52 2.08 -3.60 20.33
N CYS A 53 2.73 -4.33 19.43
CA CYS A 53 2.06 -5.15 18.42
C CYS A 53 1.14 -6.20 19.06
N SER A 54 1.65 -6.95 20.04
CA SER A 54 0.86 -7.96 20.75
C SER A 54 -0.32 -7.34 21.52
N LYS A 55 -0.07 -6.23 22.23
CA LYS A 55 -1.07 -5.60 23.11
C LYS A 55 -2.14 -4.81 22.36
N GLU A 56 -1.75 -4.09 21.32
CA GLU A 56 -2.64 -3.17 20.58
C GLU A 56 -3.17 -3.83 19.31
N VAL A 57 -2.28 -4.35 18.44
CA VAL A 57 -2.67 -4.80 17.10
C VAL A 57 -3.31 -6.18 17.16
N ALA A 58 -2.60 -7.19 17.65
CA ALA A 58 -3.10 -8.57 17.71
C ALA A 58 -4.39 -8.68 18.56
N SER A 59 -4.43 -7.97 19.70
CA SER A 59 -5.61 -7.89 20.56
C SER A 59 -6.83 -7.26 19.86
N SER A 60 -6.65 -6.15 19.15
CA SER A 60 -7.74 -5.51 18.38
C SER A 60 -8.27 -6.41 17.27
N LEU A 61 -7.40 -7.17 16.60
CA LEU A 61 -7.79 -8.14 15.59
C LEU A 61 -8.46 -9.37 16.21
N GLY A 62 -8.10 -9.71 17.45
CA GLY A 62 -8.52 -10.95 18.11
C GLY A 62 -7.86 -12.18 17.47
N GLU A 63 -6.62 -12.00 17.00
CA GLU A 63 -5.85 -13.02 16.27
C GLU A 63 -4.48 -13.23 16.94
N ALA A 64 -3.90 -14.42 16.75
CA ALA A 64 -2.54 -14.73 17.22
C ALA A 64 -1.47 -14.13 16.30
N CYS A 65 -0.21 -14.07 16.75
CA CYS A 65 0.91 -13.53 15.96
C CYS A 65 1.07 -14.23 14.60
N ALA A 66 0.84 -15.55 14.55
CA ALA A 66 0.91 -16.36 13.33
C ALA A 66 -0.13 -15.95 12.25
N PHE A 67 -1.13 -15.14 12.60
CA PHE A 67 -2.05 -14.58 11.62
C PHE A 67 -1.34 -13.57 10.71
N CYS A 68 -0.49 -12.71 11.29
CA CYS A 68 0.24 -11.67 10.57
C CYS A 68 1.67 -12.08 10.22
N HIS A 69 2.23 -13.08 10.91
CA HIS A 69 3.62 -13.49 10.74
C HIS A 69 3.77 -14.99 10.51
N ASN A 70 4.94 -15.41 10.02
CA ASN A 70 5.35 -16.81 10.16
C ASN A 70 5.57 -17.19 11.64
N ASP A 71 5.75 -18.48 11.91
CA ASP A 71 5.91 -19.02 13.27
C ASP A 71 7.08 -18.38 14.04
N GLU A 72 8.13 -17.98 13.34
CA GLU A 72 9.31 -17.32 13.91
C GLU A 72 9.13 -15.81 14.13
N VAL A 73 8.01 -15.23 13.67
CA VAL A 73 7.71 -13.79 13.77
C VAL A 73 8.79 -12.93 13.08
N THR A 74 9.28 -13.39 11.93
CA THR A 74 10.34 -12.75 11.14
C THR A 74 9.86 -12.24 9.80
N LEU A 75 8.82 -12.85 9.23
CA LEU A 75 8.24 -12.50 7.93
C LEU A 75 6.75 -12.19 8.07
N PHE A 76 6.25 -11.23 7.30
CA PHE A 76 4.82 -10.96 7.22
C PHE A 76 4.13 -11.96 6.30
N THR A 77 2.95 -12.42 6.71
CA THR A 77 1.99 -13.09 5.83
C THR A 77 1.27 -12.07 4.96
N GLU A 78 0.42 -12.52 4.03
CA GLU A 78 -0.46 -11.60 3.29
C GLU A 78 -1.35 -10.76 4.23
N ASN A 79 -1.85 -11.35 5.31
CA ASN A 79 -2.62 -10.62 6.32
C ASN A 79 -1.73 -9.65 7.10
N GLY A 80 -0.47 -10.00 7.35
CA GLY A 80 0.52 -9.09 7.93
C GLY A 80 0.73 -7.84 7.08
N GLU A 81 0.88 -8.02 5.76
CA GLU A 81 1.00 -6.90 4.82
C GLU A 81 -0.26 -6.04 4.76
N LYS A 82 -1.45 -6.65 4.83
CA LYS A 82 -2.72 -5.92 4.97
C LYS A 82 -2.76 -5.11 6.27
N SER A 83 -2.43 -5.72 7.42
CA SER A 83 -2.38 -5.03 8.70
C SER A 83 -1.37 -3.88 8.69
N LYS A 84 -0.22 -4.06 8.05
CA LYS A 84 0.80 -3.02 7.88
C LYS A 84 0.26 -1.81 7.11
N LYS A 85 -0.46 -2.02 6.01
CA LYS A 85 -1.16 -0.94 5.28
C LYS A 85 -2.20 -0.24 6.16
N MET A 86 -2.99 -1.00 6.92
CA MET A 86 -3.98 -0.43 7.85
C MET A 86 -3.33 0.40 8.96
N MET A 87 -2.16 0.00 9.45
CA MET A 87 -1.40 0.79 10.44
C MET A 87 -0.89 2.10 9.84
N THR A 88 -0.42 2.10 8.59
CA THR A 88 -0.07 3.33 7.87
C THR A 88 -1.27 4.26 7.73
N ALA A 89 -2.44 3.73 7.36
CA ALA A 89 -3.68 4.50 7.31
C ALA A 89 -4.05 5.08 8.69
N ALA A 90 -3.92 4.26 9.74
CA ALA A 90 -4.18 4.68 11.11
C ALA A 90 -3.26 5.85 11.54
N VAL A 91 -1.98 5.81 11.18
CA VAL A 91 -1.05 6.93 11.39
C VAL A 91 -1.51 8.18 10.64
N ALA A 92 -1.85 8.05 9.36
CA ALA A 92 -2.27 9.18 8.51
C ALA A 92 -3.49 9.90 9.10
N ILE A 93 -4.46 9.16 9.63
CA ILE A 93 -5.66 9.73 10.25
C ILE A 93 -5.50 10.05 11.75
N GLY A 94 -4.33 9.74 12.33
CA GLY A 94 -4.04 9.92 13.76
C GLY A 94 -4.90 9.05 14.69
N ALA A 95 -5.27 7.85 14.26
CA ALA A 95 -6.09 6.90 15.01
C ALA A 95 -5.28 5.67 15.46
N LYS A 96 -5.83 4.95 16.45
CA LYS A 96 -5.38 3.62 16.87
C LYS A 96 -6.33 2.55 16.34
N CYS A 97 -5.91 1.28 16.35
CA CYS A 97 -6.75 0.15 15.93
C CYS A 97 -8.11 0.12 16.66
N SER A 98 -8.15 0.55 17.93
CA SER A 98 -9.37 0.66 18.73
C SER A 98 -10.42 1.63 18.20
N TYR A 99 -10.06 2.51 17.25
CA TYR A 99 -11.00 3.41 16.60
C TYR A 99 -12.07 2.63 15.81
N CYS A 100 -11.65 1.59 15.08
CA CYS A 100 -12.56 0.73 14.32
C CYS A 100 -12.79 -0.63 15.00
N HIS A 101 -11.84 -1.13 15.78
CA HIS A 101 -11.91 -2.47 16.38
C HIS A 101 -12.29 -2.41 17.86
N GLU A 102 -13.27 -3.20 18.26
CA GLU A 102 -13.63 -3.41 19.68
C GLU A 102 -12.93 -4.65 20.27
N GLY A 103 -12.06 -5.30 19.49
CA GLY A 103 -11.43 -6.57 19.83
C GLY A 103 -12.30 -7.78 19.47
N LYS A 104 -11.69 -8.97 19.49
CA LYS A 104 -12.37 -10.26 19.21
C LYS A 104 -13.18 -10.24 17.91
N LYS A 105 -12.63 -9.67 16.83
CA LYS A 105 -13.27 -9.54 15.52
C LYS A 105 -14.55 -8.69 15.49
N ARG A 106 -14.83 -7.90 16.53
CA ARG A 106 -15.93 -6.93 16.56
C ARG A 106 -15.45 -5.54 16.15
N PHE A 107 -16.37 -4.74 15.64
CA PHE A 107 -16.10 -3.41 15.11
C PHE A 107 -17.01 -2.35 15.73
N THR A 108 -16.49 -1.13 15.83
CA THR A 108 -17.28 0.05 16.18
C THR A 108 -18.09 0.53 14.98
N GLU A 109 -19.02 1.46 15.20
CA GLU A 109 -19.72 2.19 14.13
C GLU A 109 -18.77 2.92 13.15
N LYS A 110 -17.54 3.22 13.56
CA LYS A 110 -16.57 3.94 12.71
C LYS A 110 -16.03 3.09 11.57
N LYS A 111 -16.17 1.77 11.64
CA LYS A 111 -15.76 0.86 10.56
C LYS A 111 -16.44 1.20 9.24
N GLU A 112 -17.73 1.52 9.26
CA GLU A 112 -18.47 1.83 8.03
C GLU A 112 -17.92 3.10 7.34
N ILE A 113 -17.56 4.12 8.13
CA ILE A 113 -16.94 5.33 7.61
C ILE A 113 -15.55 5.01 7.04
N ALA A 114 -14.75 4.20 7.76
CA ALA A 114 -13.42 3.80 7.31
C ALA A 114 -13.49 3.02 5.98
N ASP A 115 -14.43 2.08 5.84
CA ASP A 115 -14.63 1.31 4.61
C ASP A 115 -14.91 2.23 3.41
N LYS A 116 -15.79 3.23 3.57
CA LYS A 116 -16.10 4.22 2.52
C LYS A 116 -14.90 5.08 2.16
N MET A 117 -14.07 5.44 3.15
CA MET A 117 -12.83 6.19 2.88
C MET A 117 -11.78 5.34 2.18
N PHE A 118 -11.67 4.05 2.52
CA PHE A 118 -10.81 3.12 1.80
C PHE A 118 -11.27 2.91 0.36
N GLU A 119 -12.58 2.78 0.12
CA GLU A 119 -13.14 2.74 -1.23
C GLU A 119 -12.79 4.02 -2.01
N LEU A 120 -12.94 5.20 -1.39
CA LEU A 120 -12.60 6.47 -2.03
C LEU A 120 -11.10 6.59 -2.34
N SER A 121 -10.26 6.25 -1.37
CA SER A 121 -8.79 6.22 -1.50
C SER A 121 -8.37 5.30 -2.64
N GLU A 122 -8.96 4.11 -2.69
CA GLU A 122 -8.74 3.17 -3.77
C GLU A 122 -9.21 3.76 -5.10
N MET A 123 -10.46 4.20 -5.22
CA MET A 123 -11.05 4.72 -6.45
C MET A 123 -10.27 5.92 -7.01
N MET A 124 -9.78 6.81 -6.14
CA MET A 124 -9.03 7.99 -6.56
C MET A 124 -7.54 7.70 -6.74
N GLY A 125 -7.04 6.54 -6.28
CA GLY A 125 -5.64 6.17 -6.39
C GLY A 125 -4.73 7.03 -5.53
N VAL A 126 -5.16 7.31 -4.29
CA VAL A 126 -4.41 8.10 -3.32
C VAL A 126 -4.30 7.36 -2.00
N GLU A 127 -3.22 7.56 -1.26
CA GLU A 127 -3.08 7.10 0.12
C GLU A 127 -3.80 8.06 1.10
N CYS A 128 -4.05 7.60 2.32
CA CYS A 128 -4.83 8.38 3.31
C CYS A 128 -4.17 9.73 3.66
N ASP A 129 -2.84 9.82 3.61
CA ASP A 129 -2.07 11.04 3.90
C ASP A 129 -2.18 12.13 2.83
N TYR A 130 -2.72 11.79 1.65
CA TYR A 130 -3.08 12.80 0.64
C TYR A 130 -4.14 13.76 1.17
N CYS A 131 -5.11 13.25 1.94
CA CYS A 131 -6.20 14.03 2.52
C CYS A 131 -5.99 14.34 4.01
N HIS A 132 -5.36 13.43 4.76
CA HIS A 132 -5.22 13.52 6.20
C HIS A 132 -3.81 13.93 6.62
N ALA A 133 -3.73 14.72 7.70
CA ALA A 133 -2.46 15.19 8.27
C ALA A 133 -2.38 14.89 9.77
N GLY A 134 -2.84 13.70 10.17
CA GLY A 134 -2.98 13.29 11.56
C GLY A 134 -4.38 13.56 12.12
N ASN A 135 -4.49 13.48 13.45
CA ASN A 135 -5.77 13.47 14.15
C ASN A 135 -6.56 14.77 13.88
N THR A 136 -7.76 14.64 13.32
CA THR A 136 -8.69 15.73 12.95
C THR A 136 -8.18 16.75 11.91
N LEU A 137 -6.93 16.64 11.46
CA LEU A 137 -6.31 17.58 10.53
C LEU A 137 -6.43 17.09 9.09
N LEU A 138 -6.79 18.02 8.20
CA LEU A 138 -6.88 17.78 6.76
C LEU A 138 -5.86 18.64 6.03
N THR A 139 -5.27 18.06 4.99
CA THR A 139 -4.47 18.78 3.98
C THR A 139 -5.36 19.76 3.21
N SER A 140 -4.77 20.59 2.35
CA SER A 140 -5.55 21.41 1.41
C SER A 140 -6.49 20.55 0.55
N SER A 141 -5.97 19.45 -0.01
CA SER A 141 -6.75 18.48 -0.77
C SER A 141 -7.88 17.85 0.05
N GLY A 142 -7.59 17.46 1.30
CA GLY A 142 -8.59 16.91 2.21
C GLY A 142 -9.71 17.91 2.55
N LYS A 143 -9.38 19.18 2.74
CA LYS A 143 -10.38 20.25 2.95
C LYS A 143 -11.27 20.42 1.73
N THR A 144 -10.69 20.47 0.54
CA THR A 144 -11.43 20.54 -0.73
C THR A 144 -12.35 19.34 -0.91
N ALA A 145 -11.84 18.12 -0.68
CA ALA A 145 -12.63 16.90 -0.75
C ALA A 145 -13.78 16.91 0.25
N LYS A 146 -13.54 17.29 1.52
CA LYS A 146 -14.58 17.41 2.55
C LYS A 146 -15.68 18.39 2.13
N THR A 147 -15.32 19.55 1.60
CA THR A 147 -16.31 20.53 1.10
C THR A 147 -17.13 19.92 -0.04
N ALA A 148 -16.50 19.25 -1.01
CA ALA A 148 -17.21 18.60 -2.11
C ALA A 148 -18.16 17.49 -1.60
N MET A 149 -17.72 16.69 -0.62
CA MET A 149 -18.54 15.64 0.00
C MET A 149 -19.76 16.20 0.72
N ILE A 150 -19.63 17.33 1.42
CA ILE A 150 -20.76 18.01 2.07
C ILE A 150 -21.73 18.55 1.01
N VAL A 151 -21.23 19.26 0.00
CA VAL A 151 -22.06 19.88 -1.06
C VAL A 151 -22.80 18.83 -1.90
N GLN A 152 -22.20 17.65 -2.10
CA GLN A 152 -22.77 16.57 -2.90
C GLN A 152 -23.60 15.56 -2.09
N GLU A 153 -23.84 15.84 -0.81
CA GLU A 153 -24.55 14.97 0.13
C GLU A 153 -24.00 13.54 0.06
N TRP A 154 -22.72 13.41 0.42
CA TRP A 154 -21.96 12.16 0.33
C TRP A 154 -22.48 11.11 1.33
N GLY A 155 -23.56 10.41 0.95
CA GLY A 155 -24.21 9.31 1.68
C GLY A 155 -23.74 7.91 1.25
N GLU A 156 -24.57 6.88 1.39
CA GLU A 156 -24.16 5.46 1.22
C GLU A 156 -23.66 5.07 -0.17
N ASN A 157 -24.12 5.70 -1.27
CA ASN A 157 -23.71 5.38 -2.65
C ASN A 157 -22.86 6.47 -3.30
N SER A 158 -22.16 7.25 -2.49
CA SER A 158 -21.65 8.56 -2.90
C SER A 158 -20.24 8.55 -3.47
N THR A 159 -19.41 7.53 -3.20
CA THR A 159 -18.04 7.42 -3.71
C THR A 159 -18.01 7.46 -5.24
N LYS A 160 -18.90 6.71 -5.91
CA LYS A 160 -18.99 6.68 -7.39
C LYS A 160 -19.46 8.00 -8.00
N LYS A 161 -20.13 8.87 -7.24
CA LYS A 161 -20.52 10.20 -7.75
C LYS A 161 -19.29 11.04 -8.09
N CYS A 162 -18.17 10.83 -7.41
CA CYS A 162 -16.91 11.52 -7.70
C CYS A 162 -16.47 11.31 -9.15
N LEU A 163 -16.70 10.12 -9.73
CA LEU A 163 -16.31 9.79 -11.09
C LEU A 163 -17.13 10.51 -12.17
N LYS A 164 -18.21 11.21 -11.81
CA LYS A 164 -18.90 12.10 -12.76
C LYS A 164 -17.97 13.24 -13.20
N CYS A 165 -17.14 13.74 -12.30
CA CYS A 165 -16.24 14.86 -12.55
C CYS A 165 -14.76 14.48 -12.52
N HIS A 166 -14.40 13.35 -11.89
CA HIS A 166 -13.02 12.91 -11.74
C HIS A 166 -12.69 11.69 -12.60
N VAL A 167 -11.40 11.54 -12.91
CA VAL A 167 -10.85 10.35 -13.55
C VAL A 167 -10.42 9.35 -12.47
N GLU A 168 -10.85 8.10 -12.64
CA GLU A 168 -10.53 7.00 -11.72
C GLU A 168 -9.00 6.76 -11.67
N LYS A 169 -8.45 6.51 -10.47
CA LYS A 169 -7.02 6.29 -10.21
C LYS A 169 -6.08 7.42 -10.66
N LYS A 170 -6.57 8.65 -10.79
CA LYS A 170 -5.79 9.82 -11.23
C LYS A 170 -5.74 10.94 -10.19
N GLN A 171 -5.75 10.62 -8.90
CA GLN A 171 -5.54 11.57 -7.81
C GLN A 171 -6.48 12.79 -7.87
N PHE A 172 -7.77 12.54 -8.12
CA PHE A 172 -8.78 13.59 -8.29
C PHE A 172 -8.57 14.50 -9.53
N GLU A 173 -7.83 14.06 -10.54
CA GLU A 173 -7.81 14.73 -11.85
C GLU A 173 -9.23 14.88 -12.40
N LEU A 174 -9.57 16.06 -12.91
CA LEU A 174 -10.89 16.31 -13.49
C LEU A 174 -10.96 15.74 -14.91
N ASN A 175 -12.08 15.09 -15.23
CA ASN A 175 -12.44 14.77 -16.60
C ASN A 175 -12.98 16.04 -17.31
N PHE A 176 -13.31 15.91 -18.60
CA PHE A 176 -13.84 17.04 -19.39
C PHE A 176 -15.08 17.70 -18.74
N HIS A 177 -16.02 16.89 -18.25
CA HIS A 177 -17.22 17.40 -17.59
C HIS A 177 -16.88 18.14 -16.29
N GLY A 178 -15.96 17.61 -15.48
CA GLY A 178 -15.48 18.27 -14.26
C GLY A 178 -14.85 19.65 -14.55
N TRP A 179 -14.09 19.76 -15.64
CA TRP A 179 -13.55 21.03 -16.11
C TRP A 179 -14.62 22.04 -16.54
N GLU A 180 -15.64 21.62 -17.29
CA GLU A 180 -16.77 22.46 -17.66
C GLU A 180 -17.50 23.03 -16.45
N VAL A 181 -17.81 22.16 -15.47
CA VAL A 181 -18.52 22.55 -14.25
C VAL A 181 -17.70 23.58 -13.47
N LEU A 182 -16.40 23.32 -13.27
CA LEU A 182 -15.53 24.23 -12.53
C LEU A 182 -15.41 25.60 -13.20
N ASN A 183 -15.22 25.63 -14.52
CA ASN A 183 -15.05 26.89 -15.26
C ASN A 183 -16.35 27.69 -15.35
N THR A 184 -17.51 27.03 -15.47
CA THR A 184 -18.82 27.70 -15.44
C THR A 184 -19.05 28.37 -14.08
N GLN A 185 -18.70 27.70 -12.98
CA GLN A 185 -18.80 28.28 -11.64
C GLN A 185 -17.89 29.49 -11.43
N LYS A 186 -16.65 29.46 -11.95
CA LYS A 186 -15.74 30.61 -11.90
C LYS A 186 -16.31 31.82 -12.65
N GLY A 187 -16.83 31.59 -13.86
CA GLY A 187 -17.47 32.63 -14.66
C GLY A 187 -18.68 33.27 -13.96
N LEU A 188 -19.46 32.50 -13.21
CA LEU A 188 -20.58 33.01 -12.40
C LEU A 188 -20.13 33.85 -11.20
N LEU A 189 -18.94 33.57 -10.65
CA LEU A 189 -18.37 34.29 -9.52
C LEU A 189 -17.49 35.48 -9.94
N GLY A 190 -17.33 35.71 -11.26
CA GLY A 190 -16.47 36.78 -11.78
C GLY A 190 -14.98 36.54 -11.52
N LEU A 191 -14.56 35.28 -11.39
CA LEU A 191 -13.19 34.83 -11.11
C LEU A 191 -12.50 34.29 -12.36
#